data_AF-A0A2S1ERB2-F1
#
_entry.id   AF-A0A2S1ERB2-F1
#
_cell.length_a   1.000
_cell.length_b   1.000
_cell.length_c   1.000
_cell.angle_alpha   90.00
_cell.angle_beta   90.00
_cell.angle_gamma   90.00
#
_symmetry.space_group_name_H-M   'P 1'
#
loop_
_entity.id
_entity.type
_entity.pdbx_description
1 polymer ?
#
loop_
_entity_poly.entity_id
_entity_poly.type
_entity_poly.pdbx_seq_one_letter_code
_entity_poly.pdbx_strand_id
1 'polypeptide(L)'
;MYLKIKYDDEIKPDEKDKVTFLQPLWHSSSHNRPDIRLEIYDKNKVFQNAIILDTKYRRLKDMNNFGDRGVLDQLNAYRYQILSPYPLKDDKYKKYKDLYRAQDMENSVIDVAALYPGELNDNDESLSELKTKAAKSVILNPKFPNNNSLMAFLKDSFKQQEDNFEKFEALDRLLERTV
;
A
#
# COMPACT_ATOMS: atom_id res chain seq x y z
N MET A 1 -10.11 -11.42 7.22
CA MET A 1 -9.26 -10.80 6.21
C MET A 1 -8.51 -11.90 5.49
N TYR A 2 -8.42 -11.85 4.17
CA TYR A 2 -7.55 -12.72 3.37
C TYR A 2 -6.42 -11.89 2.77
N LEU A 3 -5.24 -12.51 2.65
CA LEU A 3 -4.05 -11.90 2.07
C LEU A 3 -3.62 -12.69 0.84
N LYS A 4 -3.25 -11.99 -0.22
CA LYS A 4 -2.60 -12.57 -1.39
C LYS A 4 -1.28 -11.86 -1.61
N ILE A 5 -0.19 -12.62 -1.60
CA ILE A 5 1.15 -12.08 -1.83
C ILE A 5 1.52 -12.35 -3.29
N LYS A 6 2.05 -11.33 -3.95
CA LYS A 6 2.57 -11.40 -5.32
C LYS A 6 3.98 -10.86 -5.36
N TYR A 7 4.79 -11.46 -6.22
CA TYR A 7 6.20 -11.14 -6.41
C TYR A 7 6.42 -10.80 -7.88
N ASP A 8 7.09 -9.68 -8.15
CA ASP A 8 7.42 -9.19 -9.50
C ASP A 8 6.23 -9.22 -10.48
N ASP A 9 5.00 -9.06 -9.98
CA ASP A 9 3.78 -9.13 -10.76
C ASP A 9 3.44 -7.75 -11.30
N GLU A 10 3.47 -7.61 -12.62
CA GLU A 10 3.12 -6.37 -13.30
C GLU A 10 1.65 -6.00 -13.06
N ILE A 11 1.43 -4.76 -12.65
CA ILE A 11 0.10 -4.14 -12.68
C ILE A 11 -0.07 -3.63 -14.10
N LYS A 12 -1.14 -4.04 -14.77
CA LYS A 12 -1.34 -3.70 -16.18
C LYS A 12 -1.70 -2.23 -16.35
N PRO A 13 -1.14 -1.55 -17.37
CA PRO A 13 -1.54 -0.22 -17.76
C PRO A 13 -2.87 -0.33 -18.47
N ASP A 14 -3.98 0.05 -17.83
CA ASP A 14 -5.28 0.03 -18.49
C ASP A 14 -6.32 0.80 -17.67
N GLU A 15 -7.18 1.53 -18.37
CA GLU A 15 -8.25 2.37 -17.80
C GLU A 15 -9.12 1.57 -16.80
N LYS A 16 -9.64 2.26 -15.79
CA LYS A 16 -10.51 1.80 -14.68
C LYS A 16 -11.53 0.70 -15.00
N ASP A 17 -11.94 0.57 -16.26
CA ASP A 17 -12.97 -0.36 -16.71
C ASP A 17 -12.46 -1.77 -17.01
N LYS A 18 -11.14 -1.97 -17.17
CA LYS A 18 -10.56 -3.27 -17.55
C LYS A 18 -9.99 -4.10 -16.40
N VAL A 19 -9.95 -3.56 -15.19
CA VAL A 19 -9.55 -4.35 -14.01
C VAL A 19 -10.52 -5.52 -13.77
N THR A 20 -10.00 -6.64 -13.27
CA THR A 20 -10.79 -7.85 -12.97
C THR A 20 -10.73 -8.20 -11.49
N PHE A 21 -11.60 -9.08 -11.00
CA PHE A 21 -11.52 -9.59 -9.62
C PHE A 21 -10.15 -10.22 -9.29
N LEU A 22 -9.54 -10.88 -10.27
CA LEU A 22 -8.22 -11.53 -10.12
C LEU A 22 -7.04 -10.55 -10.27
N GLN A 23 -7.28 -9.43 -10.96
CA GLN A 23 -6.34 -8.33 -11.19
C GLN A 23 -7.04 -7.00 -10.86
N PRO A 24 -7.26 -6.70 -9.56
CA PRO A 24 -8.12 -5.60 -9.15
C PRO A 24 -7.45 -4.23 -9.28
N LEU A 25 -6.14 -4.20 -9.53
CA LEU A 25 -5.33 -3.00 -9.58
C LEU A 25 -5.04 -2.60 -11.03
N TRP A 26 -5.02 -1.30 -11.27
CA TRP A 26 -4.47 -0.67 -12.47
C TRP A 26 -3.53 0.46 -12.04
N HIS A 27 -2.81 1.06 -12.99
CA HIS A 27 -1.93 2.18 -12.68
C HIS A 27 -2.01 3.31 -13.71
N SER A 28 -1.70 4.52 -13.26
CA SER A 28 -1.51 5.71 -14.10
C SER A 28 -0.04 6.13 -14.25
N SER A 29 0.89 5.36 -13.69
CA SER A 29 2.34 5.62 -13.69
C SER A 29 3.14 4.86 -14.74
N SER A 30 4.40 5.23 -15.00
CA SER A 30 5.38 4.31 -15.57
C SER A 30 5.91 3.28 -14.56
N HIS A 31 5.71 3.51 -13.25
CA HIS A 31 6.08 2.57 -12.19
C HIS A 31 4.91 1.63 -11.87
N ASN A 32 4.96 0.42 -12.44
CA ASN A 32 3.82 -0.50 -12.42
C ASN A 32 4.15 -1.91 -11.93
N ARG A 33 5.41 -2.17 -11.60
CA ARG A 33 5.89 -3.50 -11.24
C ARG A 33 6.63 -3.45 -9.91
N PRO A 34 5.91 -3.39 -8.78
CA PRO A 34 6.53 -3.51 -7.47
C PRO A 34 7.14 -4.89 -7.27
N ASP A 35 8.26 -4.96 -6.55
CA ASP A 35 8.93 -6.24 -6.28
C ASP A 35 8.03 -7.18 -5.46
N ILE A 36 7.33 -6.63 -4.45
CA ILE A 36 6.40 -7.39 -3.61
C ILE A 36 5.12 -6.58 -3.41
N ARG A 37 3.99 -7.26 -3.56
CA ARG A 37 2.66 -6.69 -3.33
C ARG A 37 1.81 -7.61 -2.46
N LEU A 38 1.27 -7.06 -1.39
CA LEU A 38 0.32 -7.74 -0.52
C LEU A 38 -1.07 -7.17 -0.79
N GLU A 39 -1.91 -7.94 -1.47
CA GLU A 39 -3.31 -7.59 -1.74
C GLU A 39 -4.18 -8.07 -0.56
N ILE A 40 -4.98 -7.16 -0.01
CA ILE A 40 -5.83 -7.38 1.14
C ILE A 40 -7.28 -7.49 0.70
N TYR A 41 -7.96 -8.53 1.19
CA TYR A 41 -9.34 -8.84 0.88
C TYR A 41 -10.17 -9.01 2.15
N ASP A 42 -11.45 -8.66 2.05
CA ASP A 42 -12.42 -8.94 3.11
C ASP A 42 -12.76 -10.44 3.20
N LYS A 43 -13.64 -10.84 4.13
CA LYS A 43 -14.04 -12.25 4.31
C LYS A 43 -14.79 -12.84 3.09
N ASN A 44 -15.35 -12.00 2.22
CA ASN A 44 -16.03 -12.39 1.00
C ASN A 44 -15.11 -12.35 -0.23
N LYS A 45 -13.81 -12.19 -0.01
CA LYS A 45 -12.77 -12.06 -1.03
C LYS A 45 -12.92 -10.80 -1.91
N VAL A 46 -13.60 -9.77 -1.44
CA VAL A 46 -13.65 -8.47 -2.12
C VAL A 46 -12.33 -7.74 -1.87
N PHE A 47 -11.67 -7.28 -2.93
CA PHE A 47 -10.43 -6.50 -2.81
C PHE A 47 -10.69 -5.21 -2.05
N GLN A 48 -9.79 -4.86 -1.13
CA GLN A 48 -9.90 -3.66 -0.30
C GLN A 48 -8.75 -2.71 -0.57
N ASN A 49 -7.52 -3.17 -0.32
CA ASN A 49 -6.32 -2.35 -0.41
C ASN A 49 -5.09 -3.24 -0.67
N ALA A 50 -3.96 -2.61 -0.93
CA ALA A 50 -2.67 -3.24 -1.13
C ALA A 50 -1.59 -2.56 -0.27
N ILE A 51 -0.58 -3.34 0.11
CA ILE A 51 0.68 -2.86 0.67
C ILE A 51 1.76 -3.16 -0.35
N ILE A 52 2.62 -2.18 -0.62
CA ILE A 52 3.72 -2.31 -1.58
C ILE A 52 5.04 -2.35 -0.82
N LEU A 53 5.85 -3.37 -1.12
CA LEU A 53 7.22 -3.44 -0.62
C LEU A 53 8.16 -3.56 -1.84
N ASP A 54 9.15 -2.67 -1.90
CA ASP A 54 10.07 -2.60 -3.02
C ASP A 54 11.50 -2.82 -2.51
N THR A 55 12.20 -3.81 -3.04
CA THR A 55 13.54 -4.16 -2.59
C THR A 55 14.58 -3.29 -3.27
N LYS A 56 15.52 -2.73 -2.49
CA LYS A 56 16.57 -1.85 -2.98
C LYS A 56 17.93 -2.33 -2.45
N TYR A 57 18.80 -2.72 -3.37
CA TYR A 57 20.19 -3.09 -3.07
C TYR A 57 21.12 -1.90 -3.32
N ARG A 58 21.09 -0.88 -2.44
CA ARG A 58 21.93 0.33 -2.53
C ARG A 58 22.38 0.79 -1.15
N ARG A 59 23.47 1.56 -1.07
CA ARG A 59 23.88 2.17 0.21
C ARG A 59 22.86 3.24 0.59
N LEU A 60 22.55 3.37 1.88
CA LEU A 60 21.53 4.31 2.37
C LEU A 60 21.76 5.75 1.91
N LYS A 61 23.03 6.21 1.92
CA LYS A 61 23.41 7.54 1.39
C LYS A 61 23.06 7.76 -0.09
N ASP A 62 23.06 6.68 -0.89
CA ASP A 62 22.73 6.73 -2.32
C ASP A 62 21.21 6.63 -2.53
N MET A 63 20.45 6.24 -1.50
CA MET A 63 19.00 6.40 -1.46
C MET A 63 18.66 7.87 -1.18
N ASN A 64 19.33 8.52 -0.22
CA ASN A 64 19.09 9.91 0.18
C ASN A 64 19.40 10.99 -0.89
N ASN A 65 20.11 10.65 -1.97
CA ASN A 65 20.30 11.51 -3.14
C ASN A 65 19.04 11.49 -4.05
N PHE A 66 17.90 11.89 -3.50
CA PHE A 66 16.60 11.95 -4.16
C PHE A 66 16.45 13.22 -5.00
N GLY A 67 17.05 13.25 -6.19
CA GLY A 67 16.58 14.15 -7.27
C GLY A 67 15.28 13.59 -7.91
N ASP A 68 14.69 14.34 -8.85
CA ASP A 68 13.40 14.12 -9.57
C ASP A 68 13.20 12.76 -10.30
N ARG A 69 14.01 11.75 -10.02
CA ARG A 69 13.94 10.38 -10.58
C ARG A 69 14.35 9.31 -9.55
N GLY A 70 14.12 9.58 -8.27
CA GLY A 70 14.65 8.79 -7.14
C GLY A 70 13.77 7.62 -6.72
N VAL A 71 14.24 6.84 -5.72
CA VAL A 71 13.45 5.76 -5.10
C VAL A 71 12.17 6.32 -4.46
N LEU A 72 12.20 7.54 -3.93
CA LEU A 72 11.02 8.20 -3.34
C LEU A 72 9.92 8.42 -4.37
N ASP A 73 10.27 8.89 -5.57
CA ASP A 73 9.31 9.12 -6.65
C ASP A 73 8.66 7.82 -7.09
N GLN A 74 9.44 6.73 -7.16
CA GLN A 74 8.93 5.41 -7.44
C GLN A 74 7.93 4.93 -6.37
N LEU A 75 8.27 5.07 -5.08
CA LEU A 75 7.37 4.66 -3.98
C LEU A 75 6.12 5.53 -3.88
N ASN A 76 6.26 6.84 -4.09
CA ASN A 76 5.12 7.76 -4.14
C ASN A 76 4.22 7.47 -5.36
N ALA A 77 4.81 7.14 -6.51
CA ALA A 77 4.06 6.69 -7.66
C ALA A 77 3.23 5.44 -7.33
N TYR A 78 3.81 4.44 -6.64
CA TYR A 78 3.02 3.31 -6.18
C TYR A 78 1.86 3.72 -5.26
N ARG A 79 2.09 4.64 -4.30
CA ARG A 79 1.06 5.07 -3.36
C ARG A 79 -0.11 5.80 -4.04
N TYR A 80 0.20 6.68 -4.97
CA TYR A 80 -0.77 7.63 -5.54
C TYR A 80 -1.25 7.28 -6.95
N GLN A 81 -0.62 6.31 -7.60
CA GLN A 81 -0.89 5.97 -9.00
C GLN A 81 -1.20 4.50 -9.19
N ILE A 82 -1.24 3.68 -8.12
CA ILE A 82 -1.87 2.36 -8.13
C ILE A 82 -3.30 2.50 -7.60
N LEU A 83 -4.26 2.17 -8.47
CA LEU A 83 -5.65 2.50 -8.30
C LEU A 83 -6.53 1.25 -8.40
N SER A 84 -7.74 1.32 -7.81
CA SER A 84 -8.76 0.28 -7.95
C SER A 84 -10.17 0.83 -7.79
N PRO A 85 -11.09 0.50 -8.71
CA PRO A 85 -12.51 0.70 -8.50
C PRO A 85 -13.17 -0.41 -7.68
N TYR A 86 -12.47 -1.53 -7.42
CA TYR A 86 -13.09 -2.76 -6.91
C TYR A 86 -13.73 -2.66 -5.53
N PRO A 87 -13.15 -1.94 -4.56
CA PRO A 87 -13.78 -1.80 -3.26
C PRO A 87 -15.22 -1.28 -3.39
N LEU A 88 -15.53 -0.47 -4.41
CA LEU A 88 -16.86 0.14 -4.61
C LEU A 88 -17.70 -0.50 -5.73
N LYS A 89 -17.16 -1.49 -6.47
CA LYS A 89 -17.93 -2.26 -7.45
C LYS A 89 -18.82 -3.31 -6.79
N ASP A 90 -18.43 -3.81 -5.62
CA ASP A 90 -19.21 -4.79 -4.85
C ASP A 90 -20.39 -4.12 -4.14
N ASP A 91 -21.58 -4.73 -4.21
CA ASP A 91 -22.81 -4.18 -3.64
C ASP A 91 -22.71 -3.92 -2.14
N LYS A 92 -21.90 -4.71 -1.40
CA LYS A 92 -21.66 -4.52 0.03
C LYS A 92 -21.12 -3.12 0.33
N TYR A 93 -20.26 -2.60 -0.53
CA TYR A 93 -19.50 -1.38 -0.31
C TYR A 93 -19.93 -0.23 -1.24
N LYS A 94 -20.67 -0.52 -2.31
CA LYS A 94 -21.21 0.45 -3.27
C LYS A 94 -22.02 1.56 -2.61
N LYS A 95 -22.73 1.26 -1.51
CA LYS A 95 -23.48 2.25 -0.71
C LYS A 95 -22.60 3.33 -0.08
N TYR A 96 -21.29 3.13 0.01
CA TYR A 96 -20.33 4.10 0.52
C TYR A 96 -19.71 4.97 -0.59
N LYS A 97 -20.13 4.80 -1.85
CA LYS A 97 -19.50 5.45 -3.00
C LYS A 97 -19.41 6.98 -2.89
N ASP A 98 -20.43 7.64 -2.35
CA ASP A 98 -20.44 9.10 -2.25
C ASP A 98 -19.53 9.61 -1.11
N LEU A 99 -19.44 8.86 0.00
CA LEU A 99 -18.44 9.09 1.05
C LEU A 99 -17.01 8.87 0.55
N TYR A 100 -16.82 7.88 -0.32
CA TYR A 100 -15.53 7.56 -0.93
C TYR A 100 -15.10 8.56 -2.02
N ARG A 101 -16.06 9.09 -2.79
CA ARG A 101 -15.81 10.15 -3.79
C ARG A 101 -15.31 11.44 -3.15
N ALA A 102 -15.72 11.73 -1.91
CA ALA A 102 -15.26 12.90 -1.17
C ALA A 102 -13.81 12.78 -0.64
N GLN A 103 -13.18 11.59 -0.72
CA GLN A 103 -11.88 11.30 -0.11
C GLN A 103 -10.77 10.91 -1.12
N ASP A 104 -10.96 11.08 -2.44
CA ASP A 104 -9.97 10.71 -3.48
C ASP A 104 -9.43 9.27 -3.36
N MET A 105 -10.28 8.33 -2.92
CA MET A 105 -9.91 6.95 -2.59
C MET A 105 -9.86 5.98 -3.78
N GLU A 106 -9.52 6.45 -4.99
CA GLU A 106 -9.10 5.50 -6.03
C GLU A 106 -7.75 4.86 -5.67
N ASN A 107 -6.95 5.55 -4.85
CA ASN A 107 -5.70 5.04 -4.27
C ASN A 107 -5.97 3.78 -3.46
N SER A 108 -5.45 2.67 -3.96
CA SER A 108 -5.66 1.35 -3.36
C SER A 108 -4.49 0.89 -2.52
N VAL A 109 -3.53 1.78 -2.26
CA VAL A 109 -2.31 1.46 -1.54
C VAL A 109 -2.31 2.17 -0.19
N ILE A 110 -2.38 1.39 0.89
CA ILE A 110 -2.45 1.94 2.26
C ILE A 110 -1.07 2.36 2.77
N ASP A 111 -0.03 1.60 2.41
CA ASP A 111 1.33 1.90 2.80
C ASP A 111 2.34 1.35 1.80
N VAL A 112 3.51 2.00 1.75
CA VAL A 112 4.60 1.66 0.83
C VAL A 112 5.91 1.70 1.59
N ALA A 113 6.74 0.66 1.41
CA ALA A 113 8.09 0.63 1.98
C ALA A 113 9.16 0.22 0.97
N ALA A 114 10.32 0.87 1.06
CA ALA A 114 11.55 0.31 0.51
C ALA A 114 12.21 -0.64 1.52
N LEU A 115 12.49 -1.87 1.10
CA LEU A 115 13.23 -2.88 1.84
C LEU A 115 14.70 -2.84 1.41
N TYR A 116 15.64 -2.70 2.35
CA TYR A 116 17.05 -2.64 1.98
C TYR A 116 17.93 -3.48 2.93
N PRO A 117 18.94 -4.18 2.40
CA PRO A 117 19.85 -4.95 3.22
C PRO A 117 20.81 -4.02 3.98
N GLY A 118 20.89 -4.14 5.30
CA GLY A 118 21.79 -3.31 6.11
C GLY A 118 21.98 -3.80 7.55
N GLU A 119 23.02 -3.29 8.19
CA GLU A 119 23.21 -3.39 9.64
C GLU A 119 22.61 -2.12 10.28
N LEU A 120 21.78 -2.29 11.32
CA LEU A 120 21.22 -1.18 12.10
C LEU A 120 22.39 -0.46 12.80
N ASN A 121 22.83 0.67 12.26
CA ASN A 121 23.63 1.61 13.04
C ASN A 121 22.64 2.57 13.71
N ASP A 122 22.37 2.35 15.00
CA ASP A 122 21.48 3.19 15.83
C ASP A 122 21.92 4.68 15.90
N ASN A 123 23.10 5.01 15.37
CA ASN A 123 23.67 6.35 15.33
C ASN A 123 23.36 7.13 14.05
N ASP A 124 22.66 6.54 13.07
CA ASP A 124 22.28 7.26 11.86
C ASP A 124 20.94 7.98 12.06
N GLU A 125 21.00 9.19 12.63
CA GLU A 125 19.94 10.22 12.56
C GLU A 125 19.37 10.40 11.14
N SER A 126 20.16 9.99 10.13
CA SER A 126 19.84 9.82 8.72
C SER A 126 18.63 8.90 8.41
N LEU A 127 18.21 8.06 9.36
CA LEU A 127 17.05 7.15 9.21
C LEU A 127 15.70 7.82 9.49
N SER A 128 15.72 8.98 10.15
CA SER A 128 14.49 9.60 10.67
C SER A 128 13.65 10.30 9.60
N GLU A 129 14.17 10.51 8.39
CA GLU A 129 13.53 11.41 7.44
C GLU A 129 13.66 10.98 5.97
N LEU A 130 12.91 9.94 5.59
CA LEU A 130 12.13 10.06 4.36
C LEU A 130 11.06 11.13 4.62
N LYS A 131 11.48 12.38 4.49
CA LYS A 131 10.81 13.61 4.96
C LYS A 131 9.53 13.97 4.20
N THR A 132 8.90 13.01 3.55
CA THR A 132 7.54 13.10 3.05
C THR A 132 6.75 12.00 3.74
N LYS A 133 5.64 12.36 4.40
CA LYS A 133 4.74 11.49 5.18
C LYS A 133 4.17 10.25 4.43
N ALA A 134 4.66 9.92 3.24
CA ALA A 134 4.05 9.03 2.27
C ALA A 134 4.79 7.70 2.05
N ALA A 135 6.12 7.63 2.18
CA ALA A 135 6.87 6.40 1.91
C ALA A 135 7.84 6.08 3.06
N LYS A 136 7.90 4.80 3.47
CA LYS A 136 8.72 4.34 4.60
C LYS A 136 9.95 3.57 4.11
N SER A 137 10.99 3.53 4.93
CA SER A 137 12.19 2.73 4.69
C SER A 137 12.32 1.67 5.78
N VAL A 138 12.48 0.40 5.40
CA VAL A 138 12.61 -0.72 6.32
C VAL A 138 13.96 -1.40 6.09
N ILE A 139 14.85 -1.30 7.08
CA ILE A 139 16.13 -2.01 7.09
C ILE A 139 15.84 -3.49 7.28
N LEU A 140 16.32 -4.33 6.38
CA LEU A 140 16.36 -5.78 6.53
C LEU A 140 17.81 -6.21 6.81
N ASN A 141 18.03 -6.94 7.90
CA ASN A 141 19.33 -7.58 8.11
C ASN A 141 19.20 -9.06 7.75
N PRO A 142 19.82 -9.55 6.65
CA PRO A 142 19.72 -10.95 6.26
C PRO A 142 20.34 -11.91 7.29
N LYS A 143 21.21 -11.42 8.19
CA LYS A 143 21.75 -12.21 9.31
C LYS A 143 20.75 -12.37 10.46
N PHE A 144 19.74 -11.51 10.56
CA PHE A 144 18.70 -11.54 11.59
C PHE A 144 17.31 -11.67 10.95
N PRO A 145 16.82 -12.91 10.73
CA PRO A 145 15.57 -13.14 10.01
C PRO A 145 14.34 -12.55 10.70
N ASN A 146 14.40 -12.32 12.02
CA ASN A 146 13.36 -11.64 12.77
C ASN A 146 13.55 -10.13 12.70
N ASN A 147 12.98 -9.53 11.66
CA ASN A 147 13.05 -8.10 11.46
C ASN A 147 11.90 -7.35 12.15
N ASN A 148 12.17 -6.81 13.34
CA ASN A 148 11.18 -6.05 14.12
C ASN A 148 10.63 -4.84 13.34
N SER A 149 11.44 -4.21 12.48
CA SER A 149 11.03 -3.04 11.70
C SER A 149 10.02 -3.40 10.61
N LEU A 150 10.24 -4.51 9.89
CA LEU A 150 9.25 -5.02 8.92
C LEU A 150 7.97 -5.44 9.62
N MET A 151 8.08 -6.11 10.77
CA MET A 151 6.92 -6.51 11.56
C MET A 151 6.14 -5.30 12.10
N ALA A 152 6.82 -4.25 12.56
CA ALA A 152 6.17 -3.00 12.97
C ALA A 152 5.45 -2.33 11.80
N PHE A 153 6.13 -2.19 10.65
CA PHE A 153 5.53 -1.63 9.44
C PHE A 153 4.26 -2.39 9.01
N LEU A 154 4.31 -3.73 8.98
CA LEU A 154 3.16 -4.54 8.59
C LEU A 154 2.02 -4.46 9.63
N LYS A 155 2.34 -4.44 10.94
CA LYS A 155 1.33 -4.25 11.99
C LYS A 155 0.61 -2.91 11.85
N ASP A 156 1.35 -1.83 11.62
CA ASP A 156 0.76 -0.50 11.42
C ASP A 156 -0.10 -0.45 10.16
N SER A 157 0.33 -1.10 9.08
CA SER A 157 -0.43 -1.19 7.83
C SER A 157 -1.73 -1.97 8.03
N PHE A 158 -1.69 -3.12 8.69
CA PHE A 158 -2.89 -3.92 8.96
C PHE A 158 -3.84 -3.23 9.94
N LYS A 159 -3.31 -2.53 10.94
CA LYS A 159 -4.14 -1.72 11.84
C LYS A 159 -4.92 -0.64 11.08
N GLN A 160 -4.28 0.09 10.16
CA GLN A 160 -4.98 1.07 9.31
C GLN A 160 -6.12 0.42 8.50
N GLN A 161 -5.92 -0.80 8.02
CA GLN A 161 -6.96 -1.53 7.31
C GLN A 161 -8.10 -1.98 8.23
N GLU A 162 -7.81 -2.43 9.45
CA GLU A 162 -8.82 -2.78 10.45
C GLU A 162 -9.66 -1.56 10.83
N ASP A 163 -9.01 -0.42 11.09
CA ASP A 163 -9.69 0.85 11.37
C ASP A 163 -10.61 1.26 10.20
N ASN A 164 -10.23 0.96 8.94
CA ASN A 164 -11.09 1.18 7.79
C ASN A 164 -12.29 0.23 7.73
N PHE A 165 -12.13 -1.03 8.15
CA PHE A 165 -13.27 -1.94 8.30
C PHE A 165 -14.24 -1.48 9.40
N GLU A 166 -13.73 -1.02 10.54
CA GLU A 166 -14.56 -0.51 11.63
C GLU A 166 -15.37 0.71 11.20
N LYS A 167 -14.78 1.62 10.40
CA LYS A 167 -15.51 2.76 9.81
C LYS A 167 -16.69 2.30 8.95
N PHE A 168 -16.51 1.25 8.13
CA PHE A 168 -17.61 0.70 7.35
C PHE A 168 -18.73 0.15 8.25
N GLU A 169 -18.38 -0.62 9.28
CA GLU A 169 -19.38 -1.17 10.21
C GLU A 169 -20.11 -0.07 11.00
N ALA A 170 -19.43 1.03 11.34
CA ALA A 170 -20.05 2.17 11.99
C ALA A 170 -21.05 2.88 11.05
N LEU A 171 -20.70 3.02 9.77
CA LEU A 171 -21.58 3.58 8.74
C LEU A 171 -22.80 2.69 8.48
N ASP A 172 -22.62 1.36 8.44
CA ASP A 172 -23.70 0.39 8.34
C ASP A 172 -24.78 0.63 9.41
N ARG A 173 -24.36 0.68 10.68
CA ARG A 173 -25.26 0.90 11.82
C ARG A 173 -25.98 2.25 11.76
N LEU A 174 -25.36 3.26 11.14
CA LEU A 174 -25.94 4.59 11.01
C LEU A 174 -27.01 4.60 9.92
N LEU A 175 -26.73 3.99 8.76
CA LEU A 175 -27.69 3.85 7.66
C LEU A 175 -28.91 3.02 8.08
N GLU A 176 -28.72 1.94 8.83
CA GLU A 176 -29.83 1.11 9.38
C GLU A 176 -30.76 1.87 10.32
N ARG A 177 -30.30 2.94 10.97
CA ARG A 177 -31.13 3.79 11.85
C ARG A 177 -31.90 4.86 11.11
N THR A 178 -31.57 5.10 9.84
CA THR A 178 -32.14 6.19 9.03
C THR A 178 -33.24 5.69 8.08
N VAL A 179 -33.44 4.37 8.01
CA VAL A 179 -34.50 3.67 7.26
C VAL A 179 -35.55 3.17 8.24
#